data_AF-A0A948BB27-F1
#
_entry.id   AF-A0A948BB27-F1
#
_cell.length_a   1.000
_cell.length_b   1.000
_cell.length_c   1.000
_cell.angle_alpha   90.00
_cell.angle_beta   90.00
_cell.angle_gamma   90.00
#
_symmetry.space_group_name_H-M   'P 1'
#
loop_
_entity.id
_entity.type
_entity.pdbx_description
1 polymer ?
#
loop_
_entity_poly.entity_id
_entity_poly.type
_entity_poly.pdbx_seq_one_letter_code
_entity_poly.pdbx_strand_id
1 'polypeptide(L)'
;MKRYRLLVNGRNVLLNRDGKIQKYGFYQNFFIKADNLKQAELLVSARIFRDKNFAEIILNSKDDMPKIHFETFWELDNLEYVGDYIVPDRTYYVEKKWWQFWV
;
A
#
# COMPACT_ATOMS: atom_id res chain seq x y z
N MET A 1 -9.25 -4.48 21.70
CA MET A 1 -8.88 -3.98 20.36
C MET A 1 -9.21 -5.03 19.33
N LYS A 2 -9.83 -4.63 18.22
CA LYS A 2 -10.16 -5.50 17.09
C LYS A 2 -8.92 -5.70 16.22
N ARG A 3 -8.95 -6.72 15.36
CA ARG A 3 -7.89 -7.01 14.39
C ARG A 3 -8.45 -6.80 13.00
N TYR A 4 -7.70 -6.12 12.14
CA TYR A 4 -8.09 -5.84 10.76
C TYR A 4 -7.02 -6.36 9.80
N ARG A 5 -7.45 -6.97 8.71
CA ARG A 5 -6.67 -7.09 7.48
C ARG A 5 -7.14 -6.03 6.51
N LEU A 6 -6.24 -5.19 6.03
CA LEU A 6 -6.50 -4.14 5.04
C LEU A 6 -5.71 -4.43 3.76
N LEU A 7 -6.39 -4.48 2.61
CA LEU A 7 -5.72 -4.46 1.31
C LEU A 7 -5.64 -3.01 0.82
N VAL A 8 -4.42 -2.52 0.66
CA VAL A 8 -4.15 -1.17 0.19
C VAL A 8 -3.73 -1.21 -1.26
N ASN A 9 -4.29 -0.31 -2.05
CA ASN A 9 -3.84 0.03 -3.39
C ASN A 9 -3.20 1.42 -3.37
N GLY A 10 -1.88 1.47 -3.50
CA GLY A 10 -1.15 2.71 -3.73
C GLY A 10 -1.06 3.01 -5.21
N ARG A 11 -1.31 4.24 -5.62
CA ARG A 11 -1.25 4.71 -7.00
C ARG A 11 -0.35 5.93 -7.12
N ASN A 12 -0.01 6.29 -8.35
CA ASN A 12 0.82 7.45 -8.63
C ASN A 12 2.22 7.34 -8.02
N VAL A 13 2.84 6.15 -8.09
CA VAL A 13 4.19 5.92 -7.57
C VAL A 13 5.19 6.01 -8.72
N LEU A 14 6.02 7.05 -8.73
CA LEU A 14 7.05 7.21 -9.74
C LEU A 14 8.30 6.46 -9.29
N LEU A 15 8.70 5.43 -10.04
CA LEU A 15 9.87 4.59 -9.72
C LEU A 15 10.81 4.51 -10.92
N ASN A 16 12.11 4.36 -10.65
CA ASN A 16 13.09 3.91 -11.62
C ASN A 16 13.36 2.41 -11.43
N ARG A 17 13.00 1.59 -12.42
CA ARG A 17 13.35 0.17 -12.46
C ARG A 17 14.07 -0.13 -13.76
N ASP A 18 15.25 -0.73 -13.67
CA ASP A 18 16.09 -1.11 -14.81
C ASP A 18 16.34 0.07 -15.78
N GLY A 19 16.55 1.27 -15.23
CA GLY A 19 16.79 2.50 -16.00
C GLY A 19 15.53 3.14 -16.60
N LYS A 20 14.34 2.57 -16.38
CA LYS A 20 13.07 3.12 -16.87
C LYS A 20 12.29 3.79 -15.75
N ILE A 21 12.10 5.10 -15.88
CA ILE A 21 11.23 5.88 -15.01
C ILE A 21 9.80 5.78 -15.52
N GLN A 22 8.89 5.23 -14.72
CA GLN A 22 7.47 5.17 -15.06
C GLN A 22 6.58 5.17 -13.81
N LYS A 23 5.28 5.43 -14.02
CA LYS A 23 4.28 5.37 -12.95
C LYS A 23 3.86 3.93 -12.69
N TYR A 24 3.86 3.57 -11.42
CA TYR A 24 3.42 2.30 -10.89
C TYR A 24 2.30 2.53 -9.88
N GLY A 25 1.51 1.50 -9.67
CA GLY A 25 0.81 1.30 -8.41
C GLY A 25 1.39 0.11 -7.64
N PHE A 26 0.88 -0.10 -6.43
CA PHE A 26 1.21 -1.29 -5.64
C PHE A 26 0.00 -1.78 -4.86
N TYR A 27 -0.01 -3.07 -4.58
CA TYR A 27 -0.86 -3.68 -3.57
C TYR A 27 -0.05 -4.10 -2.36
N GLN A 28 -0.59 -3.88 -1.18
CA GLN A 28 0.01 -4.33 0.08
C GLN A 28 -1.07 -4.72 1.08
N ASN A 29 -0.90 -5.87 1.74
CA ASN A 29 -1.77 -6.25 2.85
C ASN A 29 -1.24 -5.61 4.15
N PHE A 30 -2.11 -5.28 5.09
CA PHE A 30 -1.72 -4.85 6.43
C PHE A 30 -2.55 -5.60 7.45
N PHE A 31 -1.89 -6.21 8.43
CA PHE A 31 -2.53 -6.82 9.58
C PHE A 31 -2.28 -5.90 10.78
N ILE A 32 -3.34 -5.34 11.35
CA ILE A 32 -3.21 -4.33 12.39
C ILE A 32 -4.25 -4.49 13.51
N LYS A 33 -3.83 -4.20 14.74
CA LYS A 33 -4.71 -4.08 15.91
C LYS A 33 -5.14 -2.62 16.06
N ALA A 34 -6.44 -2.38 16.15
CA ALA A 34 -7.01 -1.06 16.33
C ALA A 34 -8.39 -1.14 17.03
N ASP A 35 -8.84 -0.05 17.61
CA ASP A 35 -10.14 0.08 18.27
C ASP A 35 -11.29 0.03 17.26
N ASN A 36 -11.08 0.62 16.08
CA ASN A 36 -12.06 0.65 14.98
C ASN A 36 -11.36 0.73 13.61
N LEU A 37 -12.12 0.51 12.53
CA LEU A 37 -11.61 0.54 11.15
C LEU A 37 -10.93 1.87 10.80
N LYS A 38 -11.52 3.01 11.19
CA LYS A 38 -10.96 4.34 10.89
C LYS A 38 -9.57 4.53 11.52
N GLN A 39 -9.37 4.05 12.74
CA GLN A 39 -8.05 4.07 13.38
C GLN A 39 -7.08 3.11 12.69
N ALA A 40 -7.53 1.93 12.23
CA ALA A 40 -6.71 1.01 11.46
C ALA A 40 -6.21 1.64 10.15
N GLU A 41 -7.09 2.32 9.40
CA GLU A 41 -6.75 3.04 8.17
C GLU A 41 -5.72 4.15 8.41
N LEU A 42 -5.89 4.94 9.46
CA LEU A 42 -4.94 6.00 9.84
C LEU A 42 -3.55 5.44 10.16
N LEU A 43 -3.49 4.35 10.93
CA LEU A 43 -2.23 3.70 11.30
C LEU A 43 -1.53 3.09 10.08
N VAL A 44 -2.28 2.47 9.16
CA VAL A 44 -1.71 1.92 7.91
C VAL A 44 -1.20 3.04 7.01
N SER A 45 -1.98 4.10 6.84
CA SER A 45 -1.58 5.29 6.06
C SER A 45 -0.27 5.87 6.61
N ALA A 46 -0.19 6.08 7.91
CA ALA A 46 1.02 6.57 8.58
C ALA A 46 2.19 5.61 8.39
N ARG A 47 1.97 4.29 8.44
CA ARG A 47 3.03 3.29 8.23
C ARG A 47 3.59 3.30 6.82
N ILE A 48 2.76 3.50 5.79
CA ILE A 48 3.21 3.60 4.39
C ILE A 48 4.06 4.87 4.21
N PHE A 49 3.57 6.03 4.64
CA PHE A 49 4.27 7.30 4.39
C PHE A 49 5.48 7.54 5.31
N ARG A 50 5.59 6.82 6.43
CA ARG A 50 6.77 6.84 7.31
C ARG A 50 7.78 5.73 7.00
N ASP A 51 7.46 4.84 6.07
CA ASP A 51 8.39 3.82 5.62
C ASP A 51 9.55 4.47 4.86
N LYS A 52 10.74 4.47 5.48
CA LYS A 52 11.95 5.06 4.90
C LYS A 52 12.32 4.40 3.57
N ASN A 53 12.16 3.08 3.48
CA ASN A 53 12.45 2.35 2.25
C ASN A 53 11.51 2.78 1.12
N PHE A 54 10.25 3.09 1.44
CA PHE A 54 9.32 3.64 0.46
C PHE A 54 9.71 5.07 0.05
N ALA A 55 10.01 5.92 1.02
CA ALA A 55 10.38 7.31 0.78
C ALA A 55 11.68 7.44 -0.06
N GLU A 56 12.62 6.52 0.10
CA GLU A 56 13.91 6.51 -0.60
C GLU A 56 13.80 6.03 -2.06
N ILE A 57 12.83 5.17 -2.39
CA ILE A 57 12.69 4.62 -3.75
C ILE A 57 11.78 5.43 -4.66
N ILE A 58 10.86 6.23 -4.09
CA ILE A 58 9.93 7.03 -4.89
C ILE A 58 10.61 8.29 -5.40
N LEU A 59 10.33 8.62 -6.65
CA LEU A 59 10.82 9.82 -7.32
C LEU A 59 9.76 10.94 -7.36
N ASN A 60 8.65 10.74 -6.64
CA ASN A 60 7.57 11.72 -6.57
C ASN A 60 8.06 13.02 -5.92
N SER A 61 7.60 14.15 -6.46
CA SER A 61 7.72 15.44 -5.79
C SER A 61 6.73 15.54 -4.64
N LYS A 62 6.95 16.49 -3.71
CA LYS A 62 6.02 16.73 -2.59
C LYS A 62 4.61 17.11 -3.04
N ASP A 63 4.48 17.70 -4.22
CA ASP A 63 3.20 18.16 -4.77
C ASP A 63 2.46 17.05 -5.55
N ASP A 64 3.12 15.94 -5.89
CA ASP A 64 2.54 14.80 -6.62
C ASP A 64 2.79 13.47 -5.88
N MET A 65 2.54 13.45 -4.57
CA MET A 65 2.78 12.27 -3.73
C MET A 65 1.90 11.06 -4.13
N PRO A 66 2.34 9.83 -3.84
CA PRO A 66 1.52 8.64 -3.97
C PRO A 66 0.19 8.77 -3.24
N LYS A 67 -0.87 8.24 -3.85
CA LYS A 67 -2.22 8.19 -3.28
C LYS A 67 -2.51 6.79 -2.80
N ILE A 68 -3.17 6.65 -1.65
CA ILE A 68 -3.55 5.34 -1.10
C ILE A 68 -5.07 5.19 -1.12
N HIS A 69 -5.52 3.98 -1.44
CA HIS A 69 -6.91 3.57 -1.37
C HIS A 69 -7.02 2.23 -0.64
N PHE A 70 -8.05 2.09 0.20
CA PHE A 70 -8.34 0.83 0.89
C PHE A 70 -9.37 0.06 0.06
N GLU A 71 -8.93 -1.00 -0.62
CA GLU A 71 -9.79 -1.79 -1.51
C GLU A 71 -10.75 -2.67 -0.71
N THR A 72 -10.22 -3.37 0.29
CA THR A 72 -10.98 -4.31 1.11
C THR A 72 -10.47 -4.31 2.54
N PHE A 73 -11.38 -4.59 3.47
CA PHE A 73 -11.06 -4.83 4.86
C PHE A 73 -11.77 -6.07 5.39
N TRP A 74 -11.13 -6.74 6.35
CA TRP A 74 -11.72 -7.85 7.09
C TRP A 74 -11.45 -7.65 8.57
N GLU A 75 -12.49 -7.63 9.39
CA GLU A 75 -12.35 -7.81 10.83
C GLU A 75 -12.06 -9.29 11.10
N LEU A 76 -11.07 -9.58 11.94
CA LEU A 76 -10.58 -10.93 12.18
C LEU A 76 -10.86 -11.34 13.62
N ASP A 77 -11.68 -12.38 13.78
CA ASP A 77 -12.12 -12.87 15.09
C ASP A 77 -11.00 -13.61 15.84
N ASN A 78 -10.14 -14.36 15.14
CA ASN A 78 -8.96 -15.01 15.72
C ASN A 78 -7.87 -15.22 14.67
N LEU A 79 -6.66 -14.74 14.98
CA LEU A 79 -5.44 -14.96 14.20
C LEU A 79 -4.49 -15.79 15.06
N GLU A 80 -4.73 -17.09 15.17
CA GLU A 80 -3.69 -18.05 15.60
C GLU A 80 -2.78 -18.43 14.42
N TYR A 81 -3.18 -18.13 13.17
CA TYR A 81 -2.54 -18.64 11.95
C TYR A 81 -1.70 -17.63 11.15
N VAL A 82 -1.69 -16.35 11.51
CA VAL A 82 -0.72 -15.41 10.92
C VAL A 82 0.32 -15.15 11.99
N GLY A 83 1.38 -15.95 11.97
CA GLY A 83 2.55 -15.72 12.80
C GLY A 83 3.00 -14.26 12.71
N ASP A 84 3.56 -13.74 13.80
CA ASP A 84 3.76 -12.31 14.08
C ASP A 84 4.56 -11.47 13.04
N TYR A 85 4.99 -12.03 11.90
CA TYR A 85 6.04 -11.43 11.07
C TYR A 85 5.89 -11.54 9.56
N ILE A 86 4.69 -11.73 9.00
CA ILE A 86 4.51 -11.42 7.58
C ILE A 86 4.25 -9.92 7.49
N VAL A 87 5.30 -9.12 7.28
CA VAL A 87 5.14 -7.82 6.63
C VAL A 87 4.98 -8.15 5.15
N PRO A 88 3.76 -8.20 4.61
CA PRO A 88 3.58 -8.61 3.23
C PRO A 88 4.27 -7.58 2.34
N ASP A 89 5.10 -8.09 1.45
CA ASP A 89 5.87 -7.28 0.53
C ASP A 89 4.94 -6.51 -0.42
N ARG A 90 5.41 -5.37 -0.93
CA ARG A 90 4.63 -4.57 -1.89
C ARG A 90 4.68 -5.22 -3.26
N THR A 91 3.53 -5.59 -3.79
CA THR A 91 3.41 -6.08 -5.17
C THR A 91 3.15 -4.91 -6.09
N TYR A 92 4.10 -4.57 -6.96
CA TYR A 92 3.99 -3.42 -7.87
C TYR A 92 3.41 -3.82 -9.22
N TYR A 93 2.64 -2.91 -9.83
CA TYR A 93 2.10 -3.05 -11.18
C TYR A 93 2.31 -1.75 -11.96
N VAL A 94 2.53 -1.86 -13.27
CA VAL A 94 2.65 -0.67 -14.14
C VAL A 94 1.29 0.02 -14.20
N GLU A 95 1.23 1.31 -13.87
CA GLU A 95 0.00 2.07 -13.96
C GLU A 95 -0.25 2.45 -15.42
N LYS A 96 -1.19 1.72 -16.05
CA LYS A 96 -1.58 1.97 -17.43
C LYS A 96 -2.55 3.13 -17.53
N LYS A 97 -2.38 3.95 -18.55
CA LYS A 97 -3.36 4.95 -18.97
C LYS A 97 -4.49 4.28 -19.75
N TRP A 98 -5.69 4.85 -19.72
CA TRP A 98 -6.90 4.23 -20.28
C TRP A 98 -6.77 3.84 -21.77
N TRP A 99 -5.96 4.56 -22.55
CA TRP A 99 -5.70 4.26 -23.95
C TRP A 99 -4.72 3.10 -24.19
N GLN A 100 -3.96 2.67 -23.18
CA GLN A 100 -3.01 1.55 -23.28
C GLN A 100 -3.67 0.17 -23.12
N PHE A 101 -5.01 0.13 -22.97
CA PHE A 101 -5.80 -1.09 -22.90
C PHE A 101 -6.40 -1.50 -24.26
N TRP A 102 -6.23 -0.67 -25.30
CA TRP A 102 -6.82 -0.85 -26.63
C TRP A 102 -5.78 -1.09 -27.74
N VAL A 103 -4.57 -1.47 -27.36
CA VAL A 103 -3.45 -1.79 -28.27
C VAL A 103 -3.14 -3.28 -28.20
#